data_AF-A0A918WP94-F1
#
_entry.id   AF-A0A918WP94-F1
#
_cell.length_a   1.000
_cell.length_b   1.000
_cell.length_c   1.000
_cell.angle_alpha   90.00
_cell.angle_beta   90.00
_cell.angle_gamma   90.00
#
_symmetry.space_group_name_H-M   'P 1'
#
loop_
_entity.id
_entity.type
_entity.pdbx_description
1 polymer ?
#
loop_
_entity_poly.entity_id
_entity_poly.type
_entity_poly.pdbx_seq_one_letter_code
_entity_poly.pdbx_strand_id
1 'polypeptide(L)'
;MKRSILAVWLLCCLSLMAGSKKDEAMVVQFNLQGAETDGPKMSVPQEVLGMRVYFRLSPEISTRDIESFRPFPAADGYSYGVLFKLNRTGAQRLAALTNANQGKLLMSRVNGRPLDVVEIDSTVNDGYIVIWQGLTTREIGMADKMMPRIGQSVQEWKKQKK
;
A
#
# COMPACT_ATOMS: atom_id res chain seq x y z
N MET A 1 -67.17 3.88 -30.50
CA MET A 1 -66.81 5.02 -29.61
C MET A 1 -67.17 4.69 -28.18
N LYS A 2 -66.18 4.40 -27.31
CA LYS A 2 -66.31 4.35 -25.83
C LYS A 2 -64.91 4.23 -25.19
N ARG A 3 -64.42 5.38 -24.71
CA ARG A 3 -63.68 5.68 -23.46
C ARG A 3 -62.39 4.90 -23.13
N SER A 4 -61.30 5.69 -23.17
CA SER A 4 -59.99 5.56 -22.52
C SER A 4 -60.04 5.13 -21.04
N ILE A 5 -59.07 4.33 -20.57
CA ILE A 5 -58.42 4.48 -19.25
C ILE A 5 -56.95 4.03 -19.34
N LEU A 6 -56.07 4.97 -19.00
CA LEU A 6 -54.64 4.84 -18.68
C LEU A 6 -54.52 4.30 -17.23
N ALA A 7 -53.69 3.29 -16.95
CA ALA A 7 -53.25 2.94 -15.58
C ALA A 7 -51.89 2.21 -15.68
N VAL A 8 -50.77 2.94 -15.59
CA VAL A 8 -50.03 3.29 -14.37
C VAL A 8 -49.31 2.07 -13.76
N TRP A 9 -48.01 2.01 -14.06
CA TRP A 9 -46.90 1.76 -13.14
C TRP A 9 -47.11 0.72 -12.03
N LEU A 10 -46.48 -0.44 -12.20
CA LEU A 10 -45.95 -1.18 -11.05
C LEU A 10 -44.44 -1.36 -11.24
N LEU A 11 -43.74 -0.30 -10.85
CA LEU A 11 -42.31 -0.25 -10.61
C LEU A 11 -42.00 -1.20 -9.44
N CYS A 12 -41.87 -2.50 -9.73
CA CYS A 12 -41.51 -3.48 -8.71
C CYS A 12 -40.01 -3.38 -8.46
N CYS A 13 -39.67 -2.54 -7.47
CA CYS A 13 -38.47 -2.53 -6.66
C CYS A 13 -37.31 -3.40 -7.17
N LEU A 14 -36.48 -2.79 -8.03
CA LEU A 14 -35.04 -3.07 -8.05
C LEU A 14 -34.52 -2.86 -6.63
N SER A 15 -34.53 -3.93 -5.84
CA SER A 15 -33.73 -4.02 -4.64
C SER A 15 -32.28 -4.12 -5.10
N LEU A 16 -31.72 -2.98 -5.52
CA LEU A 16 -30.29 -2.77 -5.52
C LEU A 16 -29.88 -2.94 -4.06
N MET A 17 -29.58 -4.18 -3.69
CA MET A 17 -28.66 -4.48 -2.61
C MET A 17 -27.35 -3.83 -3.02
N ALA A 18 -27.23 -2.53 -2.75
CA ALA A 18 -25.98 -1.83 -2.64
C ALA A 18 -25.29 -2.39 -1.40
N GLY A 19 -24.83 -3.65 -1.51
CA GLY A 19 -23.87 -4.21 -0.60
C GLY A 19 -22.67 -3.30 -0.70
N SER A 20 -22.50 -2.44 0.31
CA SER A 20 -21.36 -1.55 0.40
C SER A 20 -20.13 -2.44 0.32
N LYS A 21 -19.43 -2.43 -0.82
CA LYS A 21 -18.14 -3.11 -0.94
C LYS A 21 -17.32 -2.58 0.22
N LYS A 22 -16.99 -3.47 1.16
CA LYS A 22 -16.14 -3.15 2.30
C LYS A 22 -14.94 -2.38 1.76
N ASP A 23 -14.72 -1.17 2.27
CA ASP A 23 -13.61 -0.33 1.84
C ASP A 23 -12.33 -1.17 1.83
N GLU A 24 -11.71 -1.28 0.65
CA GLU A 24 -10.49 -2.06 0.47
C GLU A 24 -9.38 -1.43 1.30
N ALA A 25 -8.80 -2.22 2.21
CA ALA A 25 -7.66 -1.79 3.00
C ALA A 25 -6.41 -1.74 2.10
N MET A 26 -5.64 -0.67 2.20
CA MET A 26 -4.32 -0.59 1.57
C MET A 26 -3.38 -1.61 2.21
N VAL A 27 -2.85 -2.52 1.40
CA VAL A 27 -1.84 -3.51 1.82
C VAL A 27 -0.48 -3.10 1.29
N VAL A 28 0.42 -2.73 2.19
CA VAL A 28 1.82 -2.39 1.91
C VAL A 28 2.72 -3.56 2.30
N GLN A 29 3.69 -3.86 1.43
CA GLN A 29 4.71 -4.89 1.63
C GLN A 29 6.06 -4.40 1.11
N PHE A 30 7.14 -4.74 1.82
CA PHE A 30 8.51 -4.56 1.36
C PHE A 30 9.18 -5.92 1.31
N ASN A 31 9.60 -6.32 0.12
CA ASN A 31 10.12 -7.64 -0.20
C ASN A 31 11.61 -7.52 -0.54
N LEU A 32 12.45 -8.25 0.17
CA LEU A 32 13.89 -8.28 -0.09
C LEU A 32 14.20 -9.08 -1.35
N GLN A 33 15.25 -8.67 -2.04
CA GLN A 33 15.88 -9.45 -3.10
C GLN A 33 16.16 -10.89 -2.63
N GLY A 34 15.68 -11.84 -3.43
CA GLY A 34 15.93 -13.26 -3.27
C GLY A 34 16.87 -13.78 -4.37
N ALA A 35 16.88 -15.08 -4.56
CA ALA A 35 17.61 -15.74 -5.62
C ALA A 35 16.67 -16.58 -6.51
N GLU A 36 17.08 -16.79 -7.76
CA GLU A 36 16.40 -17.72 -8.68
C GLU A 36 16.33 -19.14 -8.11
N THR A 37 17.40 -19.55 -7.41
CA THR A 37 17.53 -20.87 -6.79
C THR A 37 16.55 -21.13 -5.65
N ASP A 38 15.88 -20.10 -5.11
CA ASP A 38 14.87 -20.26 -4.06
C ASP A 38 13.59 -20.94 -4.58
N GLY A 39 13.39 -20.92 -5.90
CA GLY A 39 12.21 -21.47 -6.56
C GLY A 39 10.96 -20.57 -6.49
N PRO A 40 9.95 -20.84 -7.34
CA PRO A 40 8.82 -19.93 -7.58
C PRO A 40 7.86 -19.78 -6.39
N LYS A 41 7.92 -20.70 -5.41
CA LYS A 41 7.13 -20.61 -4.17
C LYS A 41 7.71 -19.65 -3.15
N MET A 42 8.98 -19.26 -3.32
CA MET A 42 9.71 -18.42 -2.37
C MET A 42 10.09 -17.08 -2.97
N SER A 43 10.40 -17.04 -4.27
CA SER A 43 10.85 -15.84 -4.98
C SER A 43 10.20 -15.73 -6.37
N VAL A 44 9.94 -14.50 -6.79
CA VAL A 44 9.36 -14.21 -8.12
C VAL A 44 10.22 -13.18 -8.87
N PRO A 45 10.36 -13.31 -10.20
CA PRO A 45 11.12 -12.37 -10.98
C PRO A 45 10.37 -11.04 -11.15
N GLN A 46 11.12 -9.95 -11.21
CA GLN A 46 10.67 -8.61 -11.55
C GLN A 46 11.71 -7.97 -12.47
N GLU A 47 11.26 -7.18 -13.44
CA GLU A 47 12.16 -6.37 -14.25
C GLU A 47 12.52 -5.09 -13.50
N VAL A 48 13.81 -4.84 -13.31
CA VAL A 48 14.37 -3.67 -12.65
C VAL A 48 15.50 -3.14 -13.50
N LEU A 49 15.34 -1.94 -14.07
CA LEU A 49 16.32 -1.30 -14.96
C LEU A 49 16.78 -2.21 -16.12
N GLY A 50 15.84 -2.96 -16.72
CA GLY A 50 16.12 -3.91 -17.82
C GLY A 50 16.77 -5.22 -17.37
N MET A 51 16.98 -5.43 -16.07
CA MET A 51 17.51 -6.66 -15.50
C MET A 51 16.41 -7.47 -14.81
N ARG A 52 16.48 -8.79 -14.95
CA ARG A 52 15.60 -9.72 -14.22
C ARG A 52 16.14 -9.95 -12.83
N VAL A 53 15.47 -9.40 -11.82
CA VAL A 53 15.81 -9.53 -10.40
C VAL A 53 14.75 -10.39 -9.69
N TYR A 54 15.16 -11.28 -8.81
CA TYR A 54 14.24 -12.09 -8.01
C TYR A 54 13.97 -11.43 -6.65
N PHE A 55 12.71 -11.43 -6.24
CA PHE A 55 12.29 -10.92 -4.93
C PHE A 55 11.51 -11.97 -4.17
N ARG A 56 11.78 -12.07 -2.88
CA ARG A 56 11.05 -12.98 -1.98
C ARG A 56 9.57 -12.64 -1.97
N LEU A 57 8.71 -13.65 -1.88
CA LEU A 57 7.27 -13.49 -1.72
C LEU A 57 6.90 -13.04 -0.31
N SER A 58 7.61 -13.54 0.71
CA SER A 58 7.42 -13.10 2.09
C SER A 58 7.92 -11.66 2.27
N PRO A 59 7.10 -10.75 2.84
CA PRO A 59 7.55 -9.41 3.15
C PRO A 59 8.42 -9.39 4.40
N GLU A 60 9.45 -8.53 4.39
CA GLU A 60 10.27 -8.24 5.58
C GLU A 60 9.58 -7.18 6.45
N ILE A 61 9.00 -6.16 5.81
CA ILE A 61 8.16 -5.13 6.44
C ILE A 61 6.79 -5.11 5.77
N SER A 62 5.73 -4.94 6.54
CA SER A 62 4.35 -4.99 6.04
C SER A 62 3.46 -3.95 6.70
N THR A 63 2.22 -3.81 6.21
CA THR A 63 1.19 -2.91 6.75
C THR A 63 1.07 -2.94 8.27
N ARG A 64 1.19 -4.11 8.90
CA ARG A 64 1.07 -4.26 10.37
C ARG A 64 2.19 -3.57 11.15
N ASP A 65 3.30 -3.28 10.49
CA ASP A 65 4.48 -2.65 11.06
C ASP A 65 4.39 -1.12 10.98
N ILE A 66 3.38 -0.57 10.31
CA ILE A 66 3.20 0.86 10.07
C ILE A 66 2.32 1.47 11.17
N GLU A 67 2.79 2.58 11.75
CA GLU A 67 2.06 3.35 12.77
C GLU A 67 1.31 4.55 12.16
N SER A 68 1.99 5.28 11.26
CA SER A 68 1.45 6.48 10.62
C SER A 68 2.14 6.73 9.28
N PHE A 69 1.58 7.60 8.45
CA PHE A 69 2.10 7.88 7.12
C PHE A 69 2.04 9.37 6.75
N ARG A 70 2.77 9.78 5.73
CA ARG A 70 2.68 11.12 5.15
C ARG A 70 2.89 11.03 3.64
N PRO A 71 1.86 11.32 2.82
CA PRO A 71 2.03 11.37 1.38
C PRO A 71 2.77 12.65 0.96
N PHE A 72 3.45 12.58 -0.18
CA PHE A 72 4.06 13.73 -0.85
C PHE A 72 3.93 13.57 -2.37
N PRO A 73 3.87 14.66 -3.15
CA PRO A 73 3.91 14.58 -4.61
C PRO A 73 5.21 13.90 -5.08
N ALA A 74 5.10 12.88 -5.92
CA ALA A 74 6.27 12.22 -6.47
C ALA A 74 6.97 13.09 -7.53
N ALA A 75 8.24 12.79 -7.81
CA ALA A 75 9.03 13.48 -8.82
C ALA A 75 8.50 13.27 -10.26
N ASP A 76 7.74 12.20 -10.49
CA ASP A 76 7.10 11.92 -11.78
C ASP A 76 5.98 12.92 -12.16
N GLY A 77 5.51 13.73 -11.19
CA GLY A 77 4.52 14.78 -11.40
C GLY A 77 3.07 14.31 -11.49
N TYR A 78 2.78 13.01 -11.40
CA TYR A 78 1.42 12.48 -11.50
C TYR A 78 1.05 11.46 -10.41
N SER A 79 2.01 10.93 -9.67
CA SER A 79 1.78 10.01 -8.57
C SER A 79 2.19 10.62 -7.22
N TYR A 80 2.00 9.82 -6.15
CA TYR A 80 2.44 10.15 -4.82
C TYR A 80 3.53 9.19 -4.37
N GLY A 81 4.49 9.74 -3.62
CA GLY A 81 5.30 8.97 -2.68
C GLY A 81 4.68 9.01 -1.29
N VAL A 82 5.11 8.10 -0.42
CA VAL A 82 4.67 8.05 0.98
C VAL A 82 5.84 7.74 1.89
N LEU A 83 5.97 8.56 2.94
CA LEU A 83 6.81 8.29 4.09
C LEU A 83 5.98 7.56 5.15
N PHE A 84 6.40 6.36 5.54
CA PHE A 84 5.81 5.60 6.63
C PHE A 84 6.68 5.72 7.88
N LYS A 85 6.04 5.98 9.02
CA LYS A 85 6.63 5.78 10.33
C LYS A 85 6.25 4.38 10.81
N LEU A 86 7.25 3.57 11.11
CA LEU A 86 7.04 2.24 11.64
C LEU A 86 6.78 2.28 13.15
N ASN A 87 6.00 1.32 13.64
CA ASN A 87 5.93 1.05 15.07
C ASN A 87 7.27 0.51 15.59
N ARG A 88 7.43 0.42 16.92
CA ARG A 88 8.68 0.00 17.55
C ARG A 88 9.25 -1.32 17.00
N THR A 89 8.40 -2.34 16.84
CA THR A 89 8.82 -3.65 16.33
C THR A 89 9.22 -3.58 14.86
N GLY A 90 8.47 -2.82 14.05
CA GLY A 90 8.79 -2.56 12.65
C GLY A 90 10.13 -1.83 12.48
N ALA A 91 10.36 -0.78 13.27
CA ALA A 91 11.59 0.00 13.26
C ALA A 91 12.82 -0.86 13.61
N GLN A 92 12.73 -1.70 14.64
CA GLN A 92 13.79 -2.63 15.01
C GLN A 92 14.07 -3.65 13.89
N ARG A 93 13.02 -4.17 13.25
CA ARG A 93 13.17 -5.10 12.13
C ARG A 93 13.81 -4.42 10.92
N LEU A 94 13.43 -3.16 10.63
CA LEU A 94 14.02 -2.39 9.53
C LEU A 94 15.51 -2.14 9.76
N ALA A 95 15.91 -1.76 10.98
CA ALA A 95 17.31 -1.57 11.33
C ALA A 95 18.12 -2.86 11.13
N ALA A 96 17.61 -4.00 11.63
CA ALA A 96 18.26 -5.30 11.44
C ALA A 96 18.33 -5.72 9.96
N LEU A 97 17.23 -5.54 9.22
CA LEU A 97 17.14 -5.85 7.80
C LEU A 97 18.18 -5.07 6.99
N THR A 98 18.23 -3.75 7.20
CA THR A 98 19.10 -2.85 6.43
C THR A 98 20.57 -2.99 6.81
N ASN A 99 20.86 -3.30 8.07
CA ASN A 99 22.22 -3.63 8.51
C ASN A 99 22.76 -4.91 7.85
N ALA A 100 21.94 -5.96 7.77
CA ALA A 100 22.39 -7.27 7.28
C ALA A 100 22.37 -7.42 5.75
N ASN A 101 21.79 -6.48 5.00
CA ASN A 101 21.52 -6.65 3.56
C ASN A 101 21.92 -5.44 2.72
N GLN A 102 23.01 -4.76 3.08
CA GLN A 102 23.56 -3.70 2.24
C GLN A 102 23.90 -4.22 0.83
N GLY A 103 23.64 -3.38 -0.18
CA GLY A 103 23.80 -3.70 -1.60
C GLY A 103 22.68 -4.57 -2.19
N LYS A 104 21.73 -5.06 -1.37
CA LYS A 104 20.54 -5.76 -1.89
C LYS A 104 19.42 -4.79 -2.22
N LEU A 105 18.57 -5.21 -3.14
CA LEU A 105 17.37 -4.48 -3.52
C LEU A 105 16.21 -4.78 -2.57
N LEU A 106 15.41 -3.77 -2.27
CA LEU A 106 14.17 -3.83 -1.52
C LEU A 106 13.04 -3.29 -2.38
N MET A 107 12.10 -4.16 -2.73
CA MET A 107 10.95 -3.79 -3.55
C MET A 107 9.75 -3.49 -2.66
N SER A 108 9.10 -2.37 -2.92
CA SER A 108 7.80 -2.04 -2.34
C SER A 108 6.66 -2.56 -3.22
N ARG A 109 5.60 -3.03 -2.57
CA ARG A 109 4.35 -3.43 -3.19
C ARG A 109 3.18 -2.80 -2.46
N VAL A 110 2.20 -2.33 -3.23
CA VAL A 110 0.93 -1.85 -2.70
C VAL A 110 -0.20 -2.63 -3.38
N ASN A 111 -1.05 -3.28 -2.59
CA ASN A 111 -2.14 -4.13 -3.06
C ASN A 111 -1.67 -5.21 -4.06
N GLY A 112 -0.49 -5.80 -3.79
CA GLY A 112 0.12 -6.82 -4.64
C GLY A 112 0.83 -6.29 -5.89
N ARG A 113 0.70 -4.99 -6.21
CA ARG A 113 1.36 -4.34 -7.35
C ARG A 113 2.76 -3.85 -6.94
N PRO A 114 3.84 -4.27 -7.61
CA PRO A 114 5.16 -3.65 -7.48
C PRO A 114 5.10 -2.16 -7.82
N LEU A 115 5.68 -1.30 -6.99
CA LEU A 115 5.69 0.14 -7.22
C LEU A 115 7.10 0.69 -7.41
N ASP A 116 7.98 0.42 -6.45
CA ASP A 116 9.28 1.05 -6.38
C ASP A 116 10.33 0.05 -5.88
N VAL A 117 11.57 0.21 -6.30
CA VAL A 117 12.70 -0.64 -5.92
C VAL A 117 13.86 0.26 -5.55
N VAL A 118 14.37 0.08 -4.33
CA VAL A 118 15.51 0.83 -3.82
C VAL A 118 16.63 -0.12 -3.43
N GLU A 119 17.86 0.36 -3.52
CA GLU A 119 19.02 -0.34 -2.94
C GLU A 119 19.13 -0.02 -1.44
N ILE A 120 19.47 -1.02 -0.64
CA ILE A 120 19.83 -0.82 0.76
C ILE A 120 21.29 -0.35 0.80
N ASP A 121 21.52 0.95 0.91
CA ASP A 121 22.87 1.54 0.93
C ASP A 121 23.44 1.70 2.34
N SER A 122 22.58 1.76 3.35
CA SER A 122 22.93 2.12 4.73
C SER A 122 21.95 1.52 5.73
N THR A 123 22.34 1.49 7.01
CA THR A 123 21.44 1.07 8.08
C THR A 123 20.45 2.17 8.42
N VAL A 124 19.16 1.85 8.46
CA VAL A 124 18.08 2.78 8.80
C VAL A 124 17.69 2.62 10.27
N ASN A 125 17.95 3.65 11.09
CA ASN A 125 17.78 3.62 12.54
C ASN A 125 16.68 4.56 13.07
N ASP A 126 16.08 5.38 12.22
CA ASP A 126 15.07 6.38 12.61
C ASP A 126 13.63 5.81 12.60
N GLY A 127 13.44 4.59 12.10
CA GLY A 127 12.14 3.93 12.02
C GLY A 127 11.25 4.43 10.89
N TYR A 128 11.80 5.13 9.90
CA TYR A 128 11.08 5.57 8.72
C TYR A 128 11.42 4.74 7.49
N ILE A 129 10.43 4.50 6.63
CA ILE A 129 10.62 3.87 5.32
C ILE A 129 9.79 4.60 4.28
N VAL A 130 10.31 4.71 3.06
CA VAL A 130 9.70 5.50 1.99
C VAL A 130 9.39 4.63 0.78
N ILE A 131 8.28 4.95 0.12
CA ILE A 131 8.02 4.60 -1.28
C ILE A 131 8.07 5.91 -2.04
N TRP A 132 8.98 6.06 -3.01
CA TRP A 132 9.22 7.37 -3.62
C TRP A 132 8.11 7.80 -4.58
N GLN A 133 7.46 6.84 -5.24
CA GLN A 133 6.47 7.11 -6.29
C GLN A 133 5.52 5.93 -6.54
N GLY A 134 4.51 6.16 -7.37
CA GLY A 134 3.61 5.14 -7.90
C GLY A 134 2.31 4.94 -7.14
N LEU A 135 2.09 5.66 -6.02
CA LEU A 135 0.81 5.61 -5.32
C LEU A 135 -0.21 6.56 -5.95
N THR A 136 -1.44 6.08 -6.02
CA THR A 136 -2.59 6.82 -6.53
C THR A 136 -3.32 7.58 -5.42
N THR A 137 -4.09 8.61 -5.77
CA THR A 137 -4.97 9.31 -4.82
C THR A 137 -5.94 8.36 -4.11
N ARG A 138 -6.39 7.30 -4.79
CA ARG A 138 -7.25 6.27 -4.20
C ARG A 138 -6.53 5.53 -3.07
N GLU A 139 -5.28 5.14 -3.26
CA GLU A 139 -4.47 4.46 -2.25
C GLU A 139 -4.15 5.39 -1.06
N ILE A 140 -3.89 6.67 -1.32
CA ILE A 140 -3.77 7.68 -0.24
C ILE A 140 -5.07 7.76 0.58
N GLY A 141 -6.23 7.79 -0.08
CA GLY A 141 -7.52 7.78 0.60
C GLY A 141 -7.77 6.49 1.42
N MET A 142 -7.30 5.34 0.94
CA MET A 142 -7.34 4.10 1.73
C MET A 142 -6.44 4.19 2.97
N ALA A 143 -5.24 4.77 2.84
CA ALA A 143 -4.32 4.98 3.95
C ALA A 143 -4.89 5.92 5.02
N ASP A 144 -5.51 7.03 4.61
CA ASP A 144 -6.21 7.97 5.52
C ASP A 144 -7.32 7.27 6.31
N LYS A 145 -7.99 6.28 5.70
CA LYS A 145 -8.99 5.44 6.39
C LYS A 145 -8.38 4.37 7.29
N MET A 146 -7.07 4.13 7.29
CA MET A 146 -6.46 3.03 8.04
C MET A 146 -5.58 3.47 9.19
N MET A 147 -4.88 4.60 9.04
CA MET A 147 -3.88 5.06 9.98
C MET A 147 -3.81 6.60 9.99
N PRO A 148 -3.37 7.21 11.10
CA PRO A 148 -3.21 8.66 11.18
C PRO A 148 -2.07 9.15 10.28
N ARG A 149 -2.12 10.43 9.92
CA ARG A 149 -0.97 11.10 9.29
C ARG A 149 0.14 11.33 10.32
N ILE A 150 1.40 11.36 9.89
CA ILE A 150 2.52 11.70 10.79
C ILE A 150 2.29 13.11 11.37
N GLY A 151 2.34 13.23 12.69
CA GLY A 151 2.05 14.45 13.44
C GLY A 151 0.58 14.60 13.86
N GLN A 152 -0.30 13.71 13.42
CA GLN A 152 -1.70 13.68 13.83
C GLN A 152 -1.90 12.71 15.01
N SER A 153 -2.68 13.12 16.00
CA SER A 153 -3.11 12.21 17.08
C SER A 153 -4.17 11.21 16.61
N VAL A 154 -4.23 10.05 17.27
CA VAL A 154 -5.25 9.02 17.01
C VAL A 154 -6.68 9.56 17.23
N GLN A 155 -6.85 10.51 18.15
CA GLN A 155 -8.15 11.12 18.43
C GLN A 155 -8.61 12.03 17.29
N GLU A 156 -7.72 12.88 16.77
CA GLU A 156 -8.01 13.75 15.63
C GLU A 156 -8.35 12.92 14.39
N TRP A 157 -7.57 11.87 14.14
CA TRP A 157 -7.82 10.93 13.04
C TRP A 157 -9.20 10.26 13.14
N LYS A 158 -9.58 9.78 14.33
CA LYS A 158 -10.91 9.19 14.55
C LYS A 158 -12.05 10.18 14.36
N LYS A 159 -11.84 11.48 14.64
CA LYS A 159 -12.85 12.52 14.40
C LYS A 159 -13.07 12.78 12.91
N GLN A 160 -12.02 12.72 12.09
CA GLN A 160 -12.09 12.92 10.64
C GLN A 160 -12.78 11.78 9.89
N LYS A 161 -12.90 10.61 10.51
CA LYS A 161 -13.60 9.45 9.96
C LYS A 161 -15.10 9.43 10.19
N LYS A 162 -15.60 10.24 11.14
CA LYS A 162 -17.03 10.35 11.44
C LYS A 162 -17.69 11.27 10.44
#